data_AF-A0A397GEU8-F1
#
_entry.id   AF-A0A397GEU8-F1
#
_cell.length_a   1.000
_cell.length_b   1.000
_cell.length_c   1.000
_cell.angle_alpha   90.00
_cell.angle_beta   90.00
_cell.angle_gamma   90.00
#
_symmetry.space_group_name_H-M   'P 1'
#
loop_
_entity.id
_entity.type
_entity.pdbx_description
1 polymer ?
#
loop_
_entity_poly.entity_id
_entity_poly.type
_entity_poly.pdbx_seq_one_letter_code
_entity_poly.pdbx_strand_id
1 'polypeptide(L)'
;MLAQKDEIIVYDSCAKDSPIVFDKEKVIEVLNLKEKISYLNKPNVWYIVDGKIPVKVEAKTILVCSPKKDYYRNFDKYIGTTIRFMPVWSWNEIETCRNRMFNKLNKSYVKDLFLKWGGIPQFILEKAEDVSQQILIEEAIVKSNARLLDFVGEIDHDEDTIHKLIHIHTNLPGEENEEYTEIHYVKKFILFASEYVATSVIAKLEKNYRRQLRNFVLSSSSESEYSTLQSNIFEQIAHQIL
;
A
#
# COMPACT_ATOMS: atom_id res chain seq x y z
N MET A 1 -14.45 -2.36 -15.27
CA MET A 1 -13.34 -1.37 -15.31
C MET A 1 -13.87 -0.04 -15.83
N LEU A 2 -13.45 1.14 -15.34
CA LEU A 2 -13.99 2.44 -15.82
C LEU A 2 -13.82 2.63 -17.34
N ALA A 3 -12.70 2.16 -17.89
CA ALA A 3 -12.44 2.15 -19.32
C ALA A 3 -13.38 1.24 -20.15
N GLN A 4 -14.17 0.36 -19.52
CA GLN A 4 -15.19 -0.46 -20.19
C GLN A 4 -16.58 0.19 -20.12
N LYS A 5 -16.73 1.34 -19.45
CA LYS A 5 -18.01 2.03 -19.25
C LYS A 5 -18.17 3.26 -20.15
N ASP A 6 -17.29 3.44 -21.14
CA ASP A 6 -17.26 4.62 -22.03
C ASP A 6 -17.22 5.96 -21.27
N GLU A 7 -16.62 5.96 -20.07
CA GLU A 7 -16.47 7.15 -19.25
C GLU A 7 -15.22 7.94 -19.64
N ILE A 8 -15.28 9.26 -19.49
CA ILE A 8 -14.12 10.13 -19.70
C ILE A 8 -13.28 10.16 -18.42
N ILE A 9 -11.98 9.90 -18.55
CA ILE A 9 -11.03 9.88 -17.43
C ILE A 9 -9.96 10.94 -17.67
N VAL A 10 -9.74 11.82 -16.70
CA VAL A 10 -8.61 12.74 -16.64
C VAL A 10 -7.62 12.19 -15.61
N TYR A 11 -6.46 11.74 -16.05
CA TYR A 11 -5.38 11.25 -15.18
C TYR A 11 -4.29 12.30 -15.04
N ASP A 12 -4.04 12.76 -13.82
CA ASP A 12 -3.11 13.84 -13.47
C ASP A 12 -2.10 13.35 -12.43
N SER A 13 -0.88 13.04 -12.90
CA SER A 13 0.17 12.42 -12.09
C SER A 13 1.31 13.38 -11.79
N CYS A 14 1.91 13.29 -10.60
CA CYS A 14 3.14 14.00 -10.22
C CYS A 14 4.31 13.76 -11.19
N ALA A 15 4.32 12.64 -11.90
CA ALA A 15 5.37 12.29 -12.85
C ALA A 15 5.28 13.06 -14.18
N LYS A 16 4.18 13.77 -14.45
CA LYS A 16 3.96 14.55 -15.68
C LYS A 16 3.34 15.90 -15.38
N ASP A 17 3.78 16.94 -16.10
CA ASP A 17 3.22 18.29 -15.92
C ASP A 17 1.78 18.40 -16.48
N SER A 18 1.52 17.67 -17.57
CA SER A 18 0.26 17.63 -18.31
C SER A 18 -0.59 16.41 -17.95
N PRO A 19 -1.90 16.57 -17.69
CA PRO A 19 -2.79 15.43 -17.51
C PRO A 19 -3.09 14.75 -18.85
N ILE A 20 -3.37 13.45 -18.77
CA ILE A 20 -3.80 12.62 -19.90
C ILE A 20 -5.31 12.42 -19.81
N VAL A 21 -6.02 12.68 -20.90
CA VAL A 21 -7.45 12.44 -21.03
C VAL A 21 -7.67 11.19 -21.86
N PHE A 22 -8.42 10.26 -21.30
CA PHE A 22 -8.93 9.08 -21.98
C PHE A 22 -10.40 9.36 -22.30
N ASP A 23 -10.69 9.63 -23.57
CA ASP A 23 -12.03 9.88 -24.10
C ASP A 23 -12.36 8.79 -25.11
N LYS A 24 -12.83 7.65 -24.60
CA LYS A 24 -13.28 6.46 -25.33
C LYS A 24 -12.26 5.89 -26.32
N GLU A 25 -12.14 6.53 -27.48
CA GLU A 25 -11.26 6.15 -28.58
C GLU A 25 -9.95 6.97 -28.63
N LYS A 26 -9.87 8.05 -27.84
CA LYS A 26 -8.75 8.99 -27.90
C LYS A 26 -8.02 9.05 -26.57
N VAL A 27 -6.70 9.12 -26.68
CA VAL A 27 -5.80 9.47 -25.58
C VAL A 27 -5.17 10.81 -25.94
N ILE A 28 -5.48 11.84 -25.16
CA ILE A 28 -5.08 13.22 -25.43
C ILE A 28 -4.25 13.74 -24.26
N GLU A 29 -3.08 14.28 -24.56
CA GLU A 29 -2.31 15.03 -23.57
C GLU A 29 -2.83 16.49 -23.54
N VAL A 30 -3.28 16.94 -22.37
CA VAL A 30 -3.84 18.28 -22.22
C VAL A 30 -2.77 19.25 -21.76
N LEU A 31 -2.33 20.10 -22.69
CA LEU A 31 -1.22 21.03 -22.46
C LEU A 31 -1.66 22.38 -21.86
N ASN A 32 -2.95 22.71 -21.98
CA ASN A 32 -3.45 24.01 -21.54
C ASN A 32 -4.47 23.88 -20.38
N LEU A 33 -4.42 24.85 -19.46
CA LEU A 33 -5.24 24.85 -18.25
C LEU A 33 -6.75 24.99 -18.56
N LYS A 34 -7.11 25.75 -19.59
CA LYS A 34 -8.53 25.99 -19.94
C LYS A 34 -9.23 24.71 -20.38
N GLU A 35 -8.55 23.91 -21.19
CA GLU A 35 -9.01 22.61 -21.66
C GLU A 35 -9.07 21.61 -20.51
N LYS A 36 -8.07 21.61 -19.62
CA LYS A 36 -8.14 20.80 -18.39
C LYS A 36 -9.41 21.13 -17.59
N ILE A 37 -9.65 22.40 -17.32
CA ILE A 37 -10.83 22.86 -16.57
C ILE A 37 -12.14 22.51 -17.31
N SER A 38 -12.16 22.57 -18.64
CA SER A 38 -13.37 22.25 -19.42
C SER A 38 -13.79 20.79 -19.29
N TYR A 39 -12.85 19.86 -19.11
CA TYR A 39 -13.16 18.48 -18.73
C TYR A 39 -13.58 18.37 -17.26
N LEU A 40 -12.85 19.00 -16.35
CA LEU A 40 -13.08 18.83 -14.92
C LEU A 40 -14.37 19.48 -14.39
N ASN A 41 -14.94 20.44 -15.11
CA ASN A 41 -16.25 21.04 -14.81
C ASN A 41 -17.43 20.20 -15.33
N LYS A 42 -17.23 18.89 -15.56
CA LYS A 42 -18.30 17.98 -15.98
C LYS A 42 -18.48 16.88 -14.93
N PRO A 43 -19.67 16.71 -14.34
CA PRO A 43 -19.89 15.78 -13.23
C PRO A 43 -19.83 14.29 -13.64
N ASN A 44 -19.90 13.99 -14.93
CA ASN A 44 -19.73 12.63 -15.47
C ASN A 44 -18.26 12.26 -15.74
N VAL A 45 -17.31 13.19 -15.59
CA VAL A 45 -15.88 12.91 -15.75
C VAL A 45 -15.30 12.33 -14.47
N TRP A 46 -14.40 11.36 -14.62
CA TRP A 46 -13.57 10.85 -13.54
C TRP A 46 -12.22 11.57 -13.54
N TYR A 47 -11.88 12.21 -12.43
CA TYR A 47 -10.61 12.89 -12.23
C TYR A 47 -9.73 12.08 -11.28
N ILE A 48 -8.69 11.42 -11.81
CA ILE A 48 -7.74 10.64 -11.03
C ILE A 48 -6.49 11.48 -10.83
N VAL A 49 -6.18 11.78 -9.58
CA VAL A 49 -5.02 12.58 -9.18
C VAL A 49 -4.03 11.68 -8.47
N ASP A 50 -2.81 11.58 -8.98
CA ASP A 50 -1.80 10.65 -8.49
C ASP A 50 -0.58 11.41 -7.98
N GLY A 51 -0.36 11.38 -6.67
CA GLY A 51 0.78 12.06 -6.03
C GLY A 51 0.77 13.59 -6.11
N LYS A 52 -0.38 14.21 -6.43
CA LYS A 52 -0.58 15.67 -6.49
C LYS A 52 -1.73 16.11 -5.59
N ILE A 53 -1.76 17.41 -5.27
CA ILE A 53 -2.91 18.03 -4.60
C ILE A 53 -4.05 18.17 -5.63
N PRO A 54 -5.24 17.60 -5.35
CA PRO A 54 -6.37 17.70 -6.27
C PRO A 54 -6.95 19.12 -6.28
N VAL A 55 -7.39 19.57 -7.46
CA VAL A 55 -8.14 20.82 -7.61
C VAL A 55 -9.62 20.56 -7.27
N LYS A 56 -10.29 21.53 -6.62
CA LYS A 56 -11.73 21.45 -6.37
C LYS A 56 -12.49 21.66 -7.68
N VAL A 57 -13.21 20.63 -8.12
CA VAL A 57 -13.90 20.58 -9.42
C VAL A 57 -15.23 19.82 -9.31
N GLU A 58 -16.05 19.85 -10.36
CA GLU A 58 -17.34 19.12 -10.39
C GLU A 58 -17.17 17.63 -10.73
N ALA A 59 -16.08 17.26 -11.41
CA ALA A 59 -15.74 15.89 -11.75
C ALA A 59 -15.57 15.00 -10.50
N LYS A 60 -15.93 13.73 -10.64
CA LYS A 60 -15.76 12.71 -9.60
C LYS A 60 -14.27 12.48 -9.37
N THR A 61 -13.77 12.89 -8.22
CA THR A 61 -12.33 12.92 -7.96
C THR A 61 -11.88 11.71 -7.14
N ILE A 62 -10.86 11.00 -7.63
CA ILE A 62 -10.13 9.96 -6.91
C ILE A 62 -8.72 10.48 -6.68
N LEU A 63 -8.36 10.68 -5.41
CA LEU A 63 -6.99 10.98 -5.02
C LEU A 63 -6.25 9.67 -4.68
N VAL A 64 -5.20 9.38 -5.44
CA VAL A 64 -4.26 8.30 -5.19
C VAL A 64 -3.01 8.91 -4.55
N CYS A 65 -2.73 8.52 -3.30
CA CYS A 65 -1.58 9.03 -2.57
C CYS A 65 -1.09 8.03 -1.53
N SER A 66 0.10 8.31 -1.00
CA SER A 66 0.64 7.60 0.16
C SER A 66 -0.27 7.81 1.39
N PRO A 67 -0.33 6.84 2.31
CA PRO A 67 -1.17 6.89 3.52
C PRO A 67 -0.81 8.03 4.51
N LYS A 68 0.22 8.84 4.25
CA LYS A 68 0.60 10.00 5.09
C LYS A 68 -0.54 11.02 5.09
N LYS A 69 -0.97 11.45 6.29
CA LYS A 69 -2.18 12.25 6.47
C LYS A 69 -2.09 13.60 5.76
N ASP A 70 -0.90 14.20 5.73
CA ASP A 70 -0.66 15.49 5.09
C ASP A 70 -1.01 15.52 3.59
N TYR A 71 -0.96 14.38 2.90
CA TYR A 71 -1.27 14.32 1.47
C TYR A 71 -2.76 14.42 1.15
N TYR A 72 -3.63 13.97 2.06
CA TYR A 72 -5.08 13.94 1.80
C TYR A 72 -5.92 14.70 2.83
N ARG A 73 -5.34 15.22 3.93
CA ARG A 73 -6.08 15.91 5.01
C ARG A 73 -7.01 17.03 4.51
N ASN A 74 -6.61 17.76 3.47
CA ASN A 74 -7.46 18.81 2.91
C ASN A 74 -8.57 18.27 2.00
N PHE A 75 -8.30 17.17 1.29
CA PHE A 75 -9.27 16.50 0.43
C PHE A 75 -10.34 15.75 1.25
N ASP A 76 -9.94 15.16 2.38
CA ASP A 76 -10.82 14.46 3.33
C ASP A 76 -11.86 15.37 4.01
N LYS A 77 -11.63 16.69 4.02
CA LYS A 77 -12.61 17.66 4.54
C LYS A 77 -13.81 17.87 3.60
N TYR A 78 -13.75 17.42 2.35
CA TYR A 78 -14.87 17.58 1.43
C TYR A 78 -16.01 16.63 1.77
N ILE A 79 -17.24 17.14 1.66
CA ILE A 79 -18.45 16.36 1.95
C ILE A 79 -18.53 15.18 0.96
N GLY A 80 -18.75 13.99 1.49
CA GLY A 80 -18.87 12.77 0.69
C GLY A 80 -17.54 12.10 0.34
N THR A 81 -16.39 12.63 0.81
CA THR A 81 -15.11 11.95 0.67
C THR A 81 -15.11 10.68 1.51
N THR A 82 -14.59 9.59 0.93
CA THR A 82 -14.38 8.34 1.64
C THR A 82 -12.97 7.82 1.35
N ILE A 83 -12.29 7.32 2.38
CA ILE A 83 -10.95 6.75 2.25
C ILE A 83 -11.06 5.25 1.94
N ARG A 84 -10.19 4.77 1.06
CA ARG A 84 -10.01 3.35 0.74
C ARG A 84 -8.53 3.01 0.74
N PHE A 85 -8.18 1.82 1.21
CA PHE A 85 -6.80 1.32 1.23
C PHE A 85 -6.57 0.32 0.11
N MET A 86 -5.43 0.46 -0.59
CA MET A 86 -5.03 -0.52 -1.59
C MET A 86 -4.30 -1.68 -0.92
N PRO A 87 -4.74 -2.94 -1.12
CA PRO A 87 -4.03 -4.09 -0.61
C PRO A 87 -2.72 -4.30 -1.38
N VAL A 88 -1.83 -5.09 -0.78
CA VAL A 88 -0.73 -5.72 -1.52
C VAL A 88 -1.28 -6.75 -2.50
N TRP A 89 -0.53 -7.06 -3.55
CA TRP A 89 -0.96 -8.02 -4.57
C TRP A 89 -0.82 -9.45 -4.07
N SER A 90 -1.82 -10.26 -4.41
CA SER A 90 -1.78 -11.71 -4.24
C SER A 90 -0.76 -12.36 -5.17
N TRP A 91 -0.34 -13.59 -4.83
CA TRP A 91 0.52 -14.37 -5.73
C TRP A 91 -0.09 -14.55 -7.13
N ASN A 92 -1.42 -14.73 -7.21
CA ASN A 92 -2.10 -14.92 -8.48
C ASN A 92 -2.03 -13.66 -9.37
N GLU A 93 -2.17 -12.47 -8.78
CA GLU A 93 -2.01 -11.20 -9.49
C GLU A 93 -0.57 -11.00 -9.96
N ILE A 94 0.41 -11.27 -9.10
CA ILE A 94 1.84 -11.20 -9.44
C ILE A 94 2.18 -12.17 -10.57
N GLU A 95 1.75 -13.42 -10.49
CA GLU A 95 2.01 -14.42 -11.53
C GLU A 95 1.34 -14.06 -12.86
N THR A 96 0.10 -13.55 -12.81
CA THR A 96 -0.62 -13.07 -14.00
C THR A 96 0.11 -11.92 -14.67
N CYS A 97 0.58 -10.94 -13.89
CA CYS A 97 1.34 -9.81 -14.40
C CYS A 97 2.70 -10.23 -14.95
N ARG A 98 3.42 -11.11 -14.24
CA ARG A 98 4.68 -11.70 -14.71
C ARG A 98 4.49 -12.36 -16.08
N ASN A 99 3.48 -13.20 -16.24
CA ASN A 99 3.21 -13.90 -17.50
C ASN A 99 2.91 -12.93 -18.67
N ARG A 100 2.24 -11.81 -18.41
CA ARG A 100 1.82 -10.87 -19.46
C ARG A 100 2.85 -9.80 -19.79
N MET A 101 3.51 -9.24 -18.78
CA MET A 101 4.34 -8.04 -18.91
C MET A 101 5.82 -8.27 -18.59
N PHE A 102 6.13 -9.23 -17.71
CA PHE A 102 7.50 -9.54 -17.28
C PHE A 102 7.86 -11.00 -17.58
N ASN A 103 7.48 -11.48 -18.78
CA ASN A 103 7.52 -12.90 -19.13
C ASN A 103 8.94 -13.51 -19.16
N LYS A 104 9.97 -12.66 -19.23
CA LYS A 104 11.39 -13.04 -19.15
C LYS A 104 11.80 -13.44 -17.73
N LEU A 105 11.13 -12.91 -16.71
CA LEU A 105 11.44 -13.25 -15.33
C LEU A 105 11.02 -14.68 -15.02
N ASN A 106 11.94 -15.43 -14.43
CA ASN A 106 11.69 -16.81 -14.02
C ASN A 106 10.62 -16.86 -12.91
N LYS A 107 9.65 -17.78 -13.03
CA LYS A 107 8.56 -17.94 -12.05
C LYS A 107 9.06 -18.26 -10.64
N SER A 108 10.02 -19.18 -10.49
CA SER A 108 10.53 -19.55 -9.17
C SER A 108 11.29 -18.39 -8.53
N TYR A 109 12.12 -17.68 -9.31
CA TYR A 109 12.82 -16.50 -8.81
C TYR A 109 11.85 -15.42 -8.32
N VAL A 110 10.80 -15.13 -9.09
CA VAL A 110 9.74 -14.18 -8.68
C VAL A 110 8.99 -14.68 -7.45
N LYS A 111 8.81 -15.99 -7.28
CA LYS A 111 8.22 -16.58 -6.07
C LYS A 111 9.12 -16.36 -4.85
N ASP A 112 10.43 -16.52 -4.99
CA ASP A 112 11.38 -16.25 -3.92
C ASP A 112 11.35 -14.77 -3.51
N LEU A 113 11.30 -13.86 -4.49
CA LEU A 113 11.12 -12.44 -4.23
C LEU A 113 9.79 -12.13 -3.56
N PHE A 114 8.69 -12.79 -3.93
CA PHE A 114 7.40 -12.65 -3.27
C PHE A 114 7.44 -13.11 -1.81
N LEU A 115 8.08 -14.25 -1.53
CA LEU A 115 8.26 -14.73 -0.16
C LEU A 115 9.17 -13.82 0.68
N LYS A 116 10.03 -13.02 0.03
CA LYS A 116 10.92 -12.06 0.68
C LYS A 116 10.25 -10.70 0.89
N TRP A 117 9.75 -10.10 -0.18
CA TRP A 117 9.22 -8.74 -0.25
C TRP A 117 7.70 -8.65 -0.10
N GLY A 118 7.00 -9.75 0.12
CA GLY A 118 5.54 -9.77 0.18
C GLY A 118 4.88 -9.58 -1.18
N GLY A 119 3.77 -8.83 -1.23
CA GLY A 119 2.98 -8.58 -2.43
C GLY A 119 3.23 -7.25 -3.12
N ILE A 120 4.44 -6.68 -3.07
CA ILE A 120 4.77 -5.38 -3.68
C ILE A 120 5.36 -5.57 -5.10
N PRO A 121 4.59 -5.33 -6.18
CA PRO A 121 5.01 -5.67 -7.54
C PRO A 121 6.31 -4.97 -7.97
N GLN A 122 6.56 -3.76 -7.48
CA GLN A 122 7.74 -3.00 -7.82
C GLN A 122 9.04 -3.75 -7.48
N PHE A 123 9.16 -4.35 -6.30
CA PHE A 123 10.39 -5.08 -5.90
C PHE A 123 10.45 -6.50 -6.46
N ILE A 124 9.30 -7.07 -6.82
CA ILE A 124 9.16 -8.47 -7.22
C ILE A 124 9.23 -8.64 -8.75
N LEU A 125 8.84 -7.61 -9.50
CA LEU A 125 8.76 -7.63 -10.96
C LEU A 125 9.65 -6.53 -11.57
N GLU A 126 9.31 -5.26 -11.35
CA GLU A 126 9.98 -4.13 -12.02
C GLU A 126 11.48 -4.05 -11.69
N LYS A 127 11.81 -4.22 -10.41
CA LYS A 127 13.17 -4.13 -9.86
C LYS A 127 13.73 -5.50 -9.48
N ALA A 128 13.16 -6.59 -10.02
CA ALA A 128 13.52 -7.95 -9.64
C ALA A 128 15.03 -8.21 -9.77
N GLU A 129 15.61 -7.80 -10.90
CA GLU A 129 17.03 -8.03 -11.22
C GLU A 129 17.95 -6.86 -10.81
N ASP A 130 17.41 -5.82 -10.16
CA ASP A 130 18.20 -4.67 -9.68
C ASP A 130 18.76 -4.94 -8.29
N VAL A 131 20.04 -5.36 -8.25
CA VAL A 131 20.76 -5.68 -7.02
C VAL A 131 20.75 -4.53 -6.00
N SER A 132 20.83 -3.27 -6.47
CA SER A 132 20.83 -2.10 -5.60
C SER A 132 19.49 -1.87 -4.90
N GLN A 133 18.40 -2.34 -5.52
CA GLN A 133 17.06 -2.29 -4.93
C GLN A 133 16.81 -3.51 -4.05
N GLN A 134 17.31 -4.68 -4.46
CA GLN A 134 17.15 -5.93 -3.70
C GLN A 134 17.85 -5.92 -2.34
N ILE A 135 18.97 -5.19 -2.19
CA ILE A 135 19.68 -5.06 -0.90
C ILE A 135 18.91 -4.21 0.12
N LEU A 136 17.98 -3.36 -0.32
CA LEU A 136 17.30 -2.40 0.56
C LEU A 136 16.46 -3.06 1.66
N ILE A 137 15.97 -4.29 1.46
CA ILE A 137 15.26 -5.02 2.52
C ILE A 137 16.20 -5.45 3.63
N GLU A 138 17.42 -5.89 3.29
CA GLU A 138 18.45 -6.25 4.27
C GLU A 138 18.88 -5.02 5.05
N GLU A 139 19.10 -3.90 4.34
CA GLU A 139 19.42 -2.63 5.00
C GLU A 139 18.29 -2.17 5.93
N ALA A 140 17.03 -2.33 5.53
CA ALA A 140 15.89 -1.99 6.37
C ALA A 140 15.85 -2.87 7.62
N ILE A 141 16.07 -4.19 7.49
CA ILE A 141 16.19 -5.11 8.63
C ILE A 141 17.35 -4.67 9.54
N VAL A 142 18.51 -4.34 8.97
CA VAL A 142 19.69 -3.86 9.74
C VAL A 142 19.47 -2.50 10.39
N LYS A 143 18.62 -1.63 9.84
CA LYS A 143 18.26 -0.33 10.44
C LYS A 143 17.08 -0.42 11.43
N SER A 144 16.33 -1.52 11.42
CA SER A 144 15.16 -1.70 12.30
C SER A 144 15.52 -1.60 13.79
N ASN A 145 14.60 -1.07 14.60
CA ASN A 145 14.80 -0.89 16.03
C ASN A 145 13.45 -0.96 16.76
N ALA A 146 13.45 -0.77 18.08
CA ALA A 146 12.24 -0.87 18.90
C ALA A 146 11.11 0.09 18.48
N ARG A 147 11.38 1.18 17.75
CA ARG A 147 10.34 2.09 17.24
C ARG A 147 9.38 1.42 16.28
N LEU A 148 9.76 0.30 15.66
CA LEU A 148 8.84 -0.48 14.84
C LEU A 148 7.64 -0.99 15.65
N LEU A 149 7.82 -1.19 16.96
CA LEU A 149 6.75 -1.56 17.88
C LEU A 149 5.77 -0.41 18.13
N ASP A 150 6.13 0.83 17.79
CA ASP A 150 5.24 1.99 17.93
C ASP A 150 4.29 2.15 16.73
N PHE A 151 4.52 1.42 15.61
CA PHE A 151 3.69 1.47 14.39
C PHE A 151 2.33 0.74 14.50
N VAL A 152 1.79 0.70 15.72
CA VAL A 152 0.48 0.16 16.10
C VAL A 152 -0.60 1.13 15.60
N GLY A 153 -0.88 1.10 14.30
CA GLY A 153 -2.01 1.81 13.69
C GLY A 153 -1.71 3.18 13.06
N GLU A 154 -0.64 3.86 13.48
CA GLU A 154 -0.25 5.18 12.93
C GLU A 154 0.86 5.04 11.87
N ILE A 155 0.65 5.64 10.69
CA ILE A 155 1.61 5.62 9.55
C ILE A 155 2.22 7.01 9.33
N ASP A 156 2.09 7.92 10.29
CA ASP A 156 2.54 9.32 10.13
C ASP A 156 4.03 9.52 10.40
N HIS A 157 4.85 8.52 10.09
CA HIS A 157 6.28 8.52 10.37
C HIS A 157 7.12 8.49 9.09
N ASP A 158 8.15 9.33 9.09
CA ASP A 158 8.96 9.70 7.92
C ASP A 158 10.14 8.76 7.67
N GLU A 159 10.03 7.49 8.07
CA GLU A 159 11.11 6.51 7.91
C GLU A 159 10.92 5.69 6.62
N ASP A 160 11.61 6.13 5.56
CA ASP A 160 11.69 5.48 4.24
C ASP A 160 12.18 4.01 4.26
N THR A 161 12.61 3.50 5.40
CA THR A 161 13.02 2.10 5.56
C THR A 161 11.87 1.20 6.02
N ILE A 162 10.87 1.75 6.69
CA ILE A 162 9.85 0.96 7.40
C ILE A 162 8.81 0.37 6.43
N HIS A 163 8.43 1.11 5.39
CA HIS A 163 7.48 0.63 4.38
C HIS A 163 7.97 -0.59 3.57
N LYS A 164 9.25 -0.96 3.70
CA LYS A 164 9.83 -2.20 3.14
C LYS A 164 9.66 -3.40 4.08
N LEU A 165 9.48 -3.14 5.37
CA LEU A 165 9.35 -4.15 6.41
C LEU A 165 7.91 -4.45 6.77
N ILE A 166 7.02 -3.46 6.64
CA ILE A 166 5.61 -3.57 6.97
C ILE A 166 4.74 -3.07 5.82
N HIS A 167 3.60 -3.71 5.62
CA HIS A 167 2.63 -3.39 4.59
C HIS A 167 1.25 -3.11 5.17
N ILE A 168 0.47 -2.35 4.42
CA ILE A 168 -0.95 -2.16 4.68
C ILE A 168 -1.73 -3.33 4.10
N HIS A 169 -2.55 -3.95 4.95
CA HIS A 169 -3.60 -4.89 4.58
C HIS A 169 -4.97 -4.29 4.87
N THR A 170 -6.00 -4.81 4.23
CA THR A 170 -7.36 -4.28 4.33
C THR A 170 -8.40 -5.38 4.20
N ASN A 171 -9.65 -5.09 4.57
CA ASN A 171 -10.73 -6.06 4.47
C ASN A 171 -11.15 -6.27 3.01
N LEU A 172 -10.67 -7.37 2.43
CA LEU A 172 -10.95 -7.77 1.05
C LEU A 172 -12.35 -8.36 0.89
N PRO A 173 -12.95 -8.27 -0.30
CA PRO A 173 -14.18 -9.01 -0.60
C PRO A 173 -13.91 -10.52 -0.60
N GLY A 174 -14.71 -11.27 0.16
CA GLY A 174 -14.68 -12.74 0.17
C GLY A 174 -13.72 -13.42 1.15
N GLU A 175 -13.01 -12.66 2.00
CA GLU A 175 -12.27 -13.20 3.16
C GLU A 175 -13.17 -13.19 4.43
N GLU A 176 -12.95 -14.14 5.35
CA GLU A 176 -13.89 -14.70 6.35
C GLU A 176 -14.91 -13.78 7.09
N ASN A 177 -16.12 -14.32 7.26
CA ASN A 177 -17.04 -14.21 8.42
C ASN A 177 -17.53 -12.83 8.92
N GLU A 178 -17.92 -11.91 8.04
CA GLU A 178 -18.85 -10.84 8.46
C GLU A 178 -20.10 -10.87 7.58
N GLU A 179 -21.13 -11.54 8.07
CA GLU A 179 -22.51 -11.61 7.58
C GLU A 179 -23.16 -10.21 7.39
N TYR A 180 -22.42 -9.11 7.65
CA TYR A 180 -22.93 -7.74 7.73
C TYR A 180 -22.02 -6.60 7.23
N THR A 181 -20.84 -6.82 6.62
CA THR A 181 -20.06 -5.69 6.05
C THR A 181 -19.98 -5.72 4.53
N GLU A 182 -20.90 -5.00 3.86
CA GLU A 182 -20.82 -4.69 2.42
C GLU A 182 -19.66 -3.73 2.08
N ILE A 183 -18.96 -3.18 3.07
CA ILE A 183 -17.98 -2.11 2.88
C ILE A 183 -16.54 -2.66 2.91
N HIS A 184 -15.96 -2.86 1.73
CA HIS A 184 -14.58 -3.32 1.55
C HIS A 184 -13.55 -2.20 1.45
N TYR A 185 -12.28 -2.54 1.69
CA TYR A 185 -11.12 -1.66 1.57
C TYR A 185 -11.11 -0.46 2.54
N VAL A 186 -11.78 -0.56 3.68
CA VAL A 186 -11.92 0.54 4.66
C VAL A 186 -11.17 0.27 5.95
N LYS A 187 -11.13 -0.99 6.40
CA LYS A 187 -10.30 -1.37 7.56
C LYS A 187 -8.84 -1.35 7.14
N LYS A 188 -7.94 -0.90 8.03
CA LYS A 188 -6.49 -0.88 7.78
C LYS A 188 -5.80 -1.72 8.84
N PHE A 189 -4.98 -2.65 8.39
CA PHE A 189 -4.15 -3.49 9.23
C PHE A 189 -2.70 -3.32 8.80
N ILE A 190 -1.78 -3.39 9.75
CA ILE A 190 -0.35 -3.37 9.48
C ILE A 190 0.20 -4.75 9.77
N LEU A 191 0.89 -5.33 8.79
CA LEU A 191 1.53 -6.63 8.91
C LEU A 191 2.97 -6.51 8.43
N PHE A 192 3.84 -7.42 8.87
CA PHE A 192 5.14 -7.56 8.23
C PHE A 192 4.99 -7.89 6.75
N ALA A 193 5.97 -7.45 5.97
CA ALA A 193 6.00 -7.65 4.53
C ALA A 193 5.93 -9.13 4.16
N SER A 194 6.58 -9.99 4.94
CA SER A 194 6.64 -11.43 4.77
C SER A 194 7.04 -12.12 6.06
N GLU A 195 6.87 -13.44 6.11
CA GLU A 195 7.36 -14.28 7.21
C GLU A 195 8.89 -14.19 7.37
N TYR A 196 9.62 -14.09 6.25
CA TYR A 196 11.07 -13.89 6.25
C TYR A 196 11.46 -12.60 6.97
N VAL A 197 10.80 -11.48 6.63
CA VAL A 197 11.04 -10.19 7.27
C VAL A 197 10.70 -10.24 8.75
N ALA A 198 9.53 -10.80 9.07
CA ALA A 198 9.03 -10.88 10.43
C ALA A 198 10.01 -11.66 11.34
N THR A 199 10.44 -12.85 10.88
CA THR A 199 11.44 -13.68 11.59
C THR A 199 12.75 -12.92 11.79
N SER A 200 13.25 -12.28 10.74
CA SER A 200 14.53 -11.56 10.77
C SER A 200 14.49 -10.34 11.71
N VAL A 201 13.38 -9.59 11.68
CA VAL A 201 13.19 -8.43 12.55
C VAL A 201 13.00 -8.86 14.01
N ILE A 202 12.17 -9.87 14.28
CA ILE A 202 11.94 -10.35 15.65
C ILE A 202 13.24 -10.87 16.27
N ALA A 203 14.00 -11.72 15.57
CA ALA A 203 15.29 -12.22 16.07
C ALA A 203 16.25 -11.08 16.42
N LYS A 204 16.24 -10.01 15.62
CA LYS A 204 17.03 -8.81 15.90
C LYS A 204 16.50 -8.02 17.09
N LEU A 205 15.18 -7.86 17.23
CA LEU A 205 14.56 -7.19 18.38
C LEU A 205 14.80 -7.98 19.67
N GLU A 206 14.74 -9.30 19.64
CA GLU A 206 15.09 -10.15 20.78
C GLU A 206 16.54 -9.97 21.23
N LYS A 207 17.47 -9.88 20.26
CA LYS A 207 18.89 -9.71 20.54
C LYS A 207 19.22 -8.34 21.13
N ASN A 208 18.63 -7.27 20.59
CA ASN A 208 19.07 -5.90 20.87
C ASN A 208 18.07 -5.06 21.69
N TYR A 209 16.80 -5.45 21.71
CA TYR A 209 15.68 -4.69 22.29
C TYR A 209 14.73 -5.59 23.11
N ARG A 210 15.27 -6.66 23.73
CA ARG A 210 14.50 -7.71 24.42
C ARG A 210 13.48 -7.19 25.41
N ARG A 211 13.84 -6.16 26.18
CA ARG A 211 12.96 -5.57 27.20
C ARG A 211 11.77 -4.88 26.55
N GLN A 212 12.00 -4.08 25.52
CA GLN A 212 10.94 -3.40 24.77
C GLN A 212 10.00 -4.40 24.11
N LEU A 213 10.56 -5.43 23.47
CA LEU A 213 9.76 -6.49 22.85
C LEU A 213 8.90 -7.24 23.88
N ARG A 214 9.47 -7.60 25.04
CA ARG A 214 8.71 -8.22 26.14
C ARG A 214 7.61 -7.31 26.68
N ASN A 215 7.91 -6.04 26.92
CA ASN A 215 6.93 -5.08 27.40
C ASN A 215 5.78 -4.93 26.40
N PHE A 216 6.08 -4.88 25.09
CA PHE A 216 5.10 -4.80 24.03
C PHE A 216 4.16 -6.02 23.99
N VAL A 217 4.72 -7.22 24.14
CA VAL A 217 3.95 -8.49 24.22
C VAL A 217 3.12 -8.59 25.51
N LEU A 218 3.61 -8.03 26.60
CA LEU A 218 2.90 -8.04 27.89
C LEU A 218 1.81 -6.97 27.95
N SER A 219 2.01 -5.80 27.32
CA SER A 219 0.96 -4.79 27.20
C SER A 219 -0.17 -5.29 26.31
N SER A 220 0.17 -6.01 25.23
CA SER A 220 -0.85 -6.54 24.32
C SER A 220 -1.75 -7.57 24.99
N SER A 221 -1.23 -8.45 25.87
CA SER A 221 -2.05 -9.46 26.58
C SER A 221 -3.11 -8.89 27.53
N SER A 222 -3.09 -7.58 27.81
CA SER A 222 -3.97 -6.90 28.77
C SER A 222 -5.03 -5.96 28.16
N GLU A 223 -4.96 -5.65 26.86
CA GLU A 223 -5.90 -4.75 26.17
C GLU A 223 -6.86 -5.54 25.27
N SER A 224 -8.14 -5.15 25.27
CA SER A 224 -9.20 -5.82 24.49
C SER A 224 -9.18 -5.49 22.99
N GLU A 225 -8.37 -4.52 22.56
CA GLU A 225 -8.24 -4.08 21.17
C GLU A 225 -6.79 -4.20 20.72
N TYR A 226 -6.40 -5.40 20.27
CA TYR A 226 -5.10 -5.61 19.65
C TYR A 226 -5.05 -4.93 18.28
N SER A 227 -3.99 -4.19 17.98
CA SER A 227 -3.66 -3.91 16.58
C SER A 227 -3.24 -5.21 15.88
N THR A 228 -3.51 -5.34 14.58
CA THR A 228 -3.18 -6.56 13.84
C THR A 228 -1.67 -6.85 13.80
N LEU A 229 -0.83 -5.81 13.85
CA LEU A 229 0.63 -5.98 13.95
C LEU A 229 1.03 -6.58 15.30
N GLN A 230 0.39 -6.17 16.39
CA GLN A 230 0.60 -6.75 17.72
C GLN A 230 0.21 -8.23 17.74
N SER A 231 -0.94 -8.59 17.18
CA SER A 231 -1.37 -9.99 17.08
C SER A 231 -0.38 -10.82 16.27
N ASN A 232 0.09 -10.32 15.13
CA ASN A 232 1.05 -11.03 14.29
C ASN A 232 2.42 -11.19 14.97
N ILE A 233 2.93 -10.14 15.64
CA ILE A 233 4.17 -10.22 16.44
C ILE A 233 3.99 -11.22 17.60
N PHE A 234 2.86 -11.17 18.30
CA PHE A 234 2.56 -12.08 19.40
C PHE A 234 2.53 -13.54 18.93
N GLU A 235 1.84 -13.83 17.83
CA GLU A 235 1.75 -15.17 17.24
C GLU A 235 3.13 -15.70 16.87
N GLN A 236 3.96 -14.91 16.21
CA GLN A 236 5.32 -15.33 15.86
C GLN A 236 6.20 -15.59 17.09
N ILE A 237 6.10 -14.78 18.13
CA ILE A 237 6.82 -15.02 19.39
C ILE A 237 6.31 -16.27 20.09
N ALA A 238 4.99 -16.49 20.09
CA ALA A 238 4.40 -17.70 20.66
C ALA A 238 4.92 -18.96 19.95
N HIS A 239 5.04 -18.95 18.62
CA HIS A 239 5.62 -20.04 17.83
C HIS A 239 7.11 -20.28 18.07
N GLN A 240 7.87 -19.30 18.56
CA GLN A 240 9.29 -19.46 18.88
C GLN A 240 9.54 -19.93 20.31
N ILE A 241 8.56 -19.74 21.21
CA ILE A 241 8.65 -20.09 22.64
C ILE A 241 8.01 -21.45 22.94
N LEU A 242 7.00 -21.87 22.17
CA LEU A 242 6.30 -23.17 22.28
C LEU A 242 6.92 -24.23 21.35
#